data_AF-A0A351XA67-F1
#
_entry.id   AF-A0A351XA67-F1
#
_cell.length_a   1.000
_cell.length_b   1.000
_cell.length_c   1.000
_cell.angle_alpha   90.00
_cell.angle_beta   90.00
_cell.angle_gamma   90.00
#
_symmetry.space_group_name_H-M   'P 1'
#
loop_
_entity.id
_entity.type
_entity.pdbx_description
1 polymer ?
#
loop_
_entity_poly.entity_id
_entity_poly.type
_entity_poly.pdbx_seq_one_letter_code
_entity_poly.pdbx_strand_id
1 'polypeptide(L)'
;MGRKMNMIDFTESFFNDDYSAMDGFDREKAKQKALEAVVPLIMDNELSRKQSICLRYKYINNKNQTEIAKILKLSQPTVSRHISAAKDIMNNSLKYCYIALSTAIDEYERLGDSH
;
A
#
# COMPACT_ATOMS: atom_id res chain seq x y z
N MET A 1 -24.84 -10.95 -10.16
CA MET A 1 -23.54 -10.86 -9.45
C MET A 1 -23.16 -9.40 -9.38
N GLY A 2 -23.22 -8.79 -8.19
CA GLY A 2 -22.94 -7.37 -8.02
C GLY A 2 -21.49 -7.07 -8.40
N ARG A 3 -21.30 -6.14 -9.35
CA ARG A 3 -20.01 -5.48 -9.57
C ARG A 3 -19.60 -4.88 -8.21
N LYS A 4 -18.55 -5.41 -7.58
CA LYS A 4 -17.86 -4.69 -6.51
C LYS A 4 -17.52 -3.31 -7.07
N MET A 5 -18.02 -2.25 -6.43
CA MET A 5 -17.52 -0.89 -6.64
C MET A 5 -15.99 -0.99 -6.66
N ASN A 6 -15.32 -0.46 -7.69
CA ASN A 6 -13.86 -0.42 -7.77
C ASN A 6 -13.33 0.35 -6.56
N MET A 7 -13.12 -0.35 -5.44
CA MET A 7 -12.32 0.12 -4.33
C MET A 7 -10.92 0.31 -4.88
N ILE A 8 -10.42 1.54 -4.81
CA ILE A 8 -9.01 1.84 -5.08
C ILE A 8 -8.17 0.87 -4.24
N ASP A 9 -7.31 0.09 -4.89
CA ASP A 9 -6.38 -0.83 -4.24
C ASP A 9 -5.12 -0.04 -3.89
N PHE A 10 -5.18 0.71 -2.79
CA PHE A 10 -4.10 1.57 -2.31
C PHE A 10 -2.78 0.83 -2.13
N THR A 11 -2.83 -0.46 -1.79
CA THR A 11 -1.65 -1.31 -1.64
C THR A 11 -0.99 -1.58 -2.98
N GLU A 12 -1.76 -1.97 -4.00
CA GLU A 12 -1.20 -2.17 -5.36
C GLU A 12 -0.67 -0.86 -5.94
N SER A 13 -1.41 0.23 -5.80
CA SER A 13 -0.95 1.55 -6.26
C SER A 13 0.37 1.94 -5.59
N PHE A 14 0.47 1.85 -4.27
CA PHE A 14 1.70 2.22 -3.56
C PHE A 14 2.94 1.45 -4.03
N PHE A 15 2.82 0.14 -4.27
CA PHE A 15 3.96 -0.70 -4.61
C PHE A 15 4.31 -0.74 -6.11
N ASN A 16 3.35 -0.46 -7.00
CA ASN A 16 3.56 -0.60 -8.44
C ASN A 16 3.64 0.74 -9.18
N ASP A 17 3.06 1.81 -8.64
CA ASP A 17 3.04 3.11 -9.32
C ASP A 17 4.38 3.83 -9.11
N ASP A 18 5.03 4.21 -10.21
CA ASP A 18 6.28 4.98 -10.18
C ASP A 18 6.00 6.48 -10.31
N TYR A 19 5.84 7.14 -9.16
CA TYR A 19 5.67 8.59 -9.09
C TYR A 19 6.98 9.38 -9.28
N SER A 20 8.14 8.72 -9.26
CA SER A 20 9.44 9.39 -9.35
C SER A 20 9.70 9.95 -10.75
N ALA A 21 9.19 9.27 -11.78
CA ALA A 21 9.35 9.64 -13.18
C ALA A 21 8.31 10.66 -13.70
N MET A 22 7.31 11.03 -12.89
CA MET A 22 6.24 11.94 -13.33
C MET A 22 6.64 13.40 -13.13
N ASP A 23 6.90 14.12 -14.22
CA ASP A 23 7.19 15.56 -14.18
C ASP A 23 5.91 16.38 -13.88
N GLY A 24 6.03 17.43 -13.04
CA GLY A 24 4.90 18.28 -12.64
C GLY A 24 3.93 17.72 -11.60
N PHE A 25 4.17 16.53 -11.04
CA PHE A 25 3.32 15.90 -10.01
C PHE A 25 3.88 16.03 -8.58
N ASP A 26 4.25 17.23 -8.16
CA ASP A 26 4.86 17.46 -6.83
C ASP A 26 3.94 17.03 -5.67
N ARG A 27 2.62 17.23 -5.82
CA ARG A 27 1.61 16.77 -4.86
C ARG A 27 1.62 15.26 -4.66
N GLU A 28 1.58 14.49 -5.75
CA GLU A 28 1.55 13.03 -5.66
C GLU A 28 2.90 12.45 -5.22
N LYS A 29 4.02 13.08 -5.61
CA LYS A 29 5.36 12.76 -5.08
C LYS A 29 5.44 12.98 -3.57
N ALA A 30 4.92 14.10 -3.07
CA ALA A 30 4.89 14.39 -1.63
C ALA A 30 4.04 13.37 -0.86
N LYS A 31 2.85 13.01 -1.38
CA LYS A 31 2.02 11.95 -0.80
C LYS A 31 2.75 10.61 -0.78
N GLN A 32 3.34 10.20 -1.89
CA GLN A 32 4.09 8.95 -1.97
C GLN A 32 5.24 8.91 -0.94
N LYS A 33 6.00 10.01 -0.84
CA LYS A 33 7.08 10.12 0.14
C LYS A 33 6.61 10.03 1.58
N ALA A 34 5.45 10.63 1.90
CA ALA A 34 4.84 10.50 3.22
C ALA A 34 4.37 9.06 3.48
N LEU A 35 3.81 8.38 2.48
CA LEU A 35 3.37 6.99 2.58
C LEU A 35 4.56 6.03 2.79
N GLU A 36 5.72 6.28 2.17
CA GLU A 36 6.95 5.50 2.39
C GLU A 36 7.36 5.43 3.87
N ALA A 37 7.06 6.48 4.64
CA ALA A 37 7.39 6.52 6.07
C ALA A 37 6.46 5.64 6.92
N VAL A 38 5.20 5.48 6.53
CA VAL A 38 4.19 4.75 7.32
C VAL A 38 4.03 3.30 6.89
N VAL A 39 4.30 2.96 5.62
CA VAL A 39 4.15 1.58 5.12
C VAL A 39 4.93 0.55 5.94
N PRO A 40 6.24 0.75 6.25
CA PRO A 40 6.96 -0.18 7.11
C PRO A 40 6.34 -0.34 8.50
N LEU A 41 5.81 0.76 9.08
CA LEU A 41 5.18 0.74 10.38
C LEU A 41 3.88 -0.07 10.38
N ILE A 42 3.03 0.09 9.36
CA ILE A 42 1.81 -0.71 9.20
C ILE A 42 2.20 -2.19 9.05
N MET A 43 3.20 -2.48 8.21
CA MET A 43 3.64 -3.85 7.97
C MET A 43 4.23 -4.55 9.21
N ASP A 44 4.82 -3.79 10.14
CA ASP A 44 5.46 -4.35 11.32
C ASP A 44 4.55 -4.37 12.56
N ASN A 45 3.57 -3.46 12.65
CA ASN A 45 2.71 -3.32 13.82
C ASN A 45 1.28 -3.84 13.63
N GLU A 46 0.72 -3.79 12.42
CA GLU A 46 -0.68 -4.17 12.18
C GLU A 46 -0.83 -5.55 11.55
N LEU A 47 0.23 -6.05 10.93
CA LEU A 47 0.23 -7.38 10.33
C LEU A 47 0.82 -8.41 11.28
N SER A 48 0.27 -9.62 11.25
CA SER A 48 0.99 -10.76 11.82
C SER A 48 2.31 -10.97 11.08
N ARG A 49 3.29 -11.55 11.78
CA ARG A 49 4.61 -11.86 11.20
C ARG A 49 4.52 -12.61 9.87
N LYS A 50 3.60 -13.58 9.73
CA LYS A 50 3.42 -14.34 8.48
C LYS A 50 2.83 -13.50 7.35
N GLN A 51 1.86 -12.63 7.64
CA GLN A 51 1.29 -11.68 6.68
C GLN A 51 2.35 -10.71 6.16
N SER A 52 3.11 -10.10 7.07
CA SER A 52 4.19 -9.17 6.76
C SER A 52 5.25 -9.83 5.86
N ILE A 53 5.74 -11.01 6.25
CA ILE A 53 6.72 -11.77 5.44
C ILE A 53 6.18 -12.09 4.04
N CYS A 54 4.93 -12.57 3.93
CA CYS A 54 4.32 -12.87 2.63
C CYS A 54 4.20 -11.62 1.74
N LEU A 55 3.80 -10.47 2.29
CA LEU A 55 3.72 -9.21 1.54
C LEU A 55 5.09 -8.72 1.08
N ARG A 56 6.11 -8.75 1.95
CA ARG A 56 7.48 -8.36 1.60
C ARG A 56 8.01 -9.20 0.44
N TYR A 57 7.82 -10.52 0.51
CA TYR A 57 8.22 -11.37 -0.62
C TYR A 57 7.47 -11.04 -1.91
N LYS A 58 6.16 -10.76 -1.82
CA LYS A 58 5.33 -10.46 -2.99
C LYS A 58 5.71 -9.14 -3.66
N TYR A 59 5.80 -8.04 -2.91
CA TYR A 59 5.93 -6.69 -3.46
C TYR A 59 7.37 -6.16 -3.46
N ILE A 60 8.19 -6.52 -2.47
CA ILE A 60 9.57 -6.03 -2.38
C ILE A 60 10.53 -6.99 -3.10
N ASN A 61 10.32 -8.30 -2.96
CA ASN A 61 11.18 -9.31 -3.58
C ASN A 61 10.62 -9.89 -4.89
N ASN A 62 9.48 -9.38 -5.37
CA ASN A 62 8.84 -9.76 -6.63
C ASN A 62 8.62 -11.27 -6.80
N LYS A 63 8.31 -11.98 -5.72
CA LYS A 63 8.04 -13.42 -5.73
C LYS A 63 6.57 -13.69 -6.05
N ASN A 64 6.30 -14.73 -6.82
CA ASN A 64 4.95 -15.25 -6.99
C ASN A 64 4.54 -16.17 -5.83
N GLN A 65 3.24 -16.46 -5.70
CA GLN A 65 2.71 -17.22 -4.56
C GLN A 65 3.32 -18.63 -4.45
N THR A 66 3.64 -19.27 -5.57
CA THR A 66 4.26 -20.60 -5.62
C THR A 66 5.69 -20.56 -5.09
N GLU A 67 6.46 -19.53 -5.43
CA GLU A 67 7.82 -19.34 -4.90
C GLU A 67 7.78 -19.05 -3.40
N ILE A 68 6.87 -18.17 -2.95
CA ILE A 68 6.68 -17.86 -1.53
C ILE A 68 6.30 -19.12 -0.75
N ALA A 69 5.38 -19.93 -1.29
CA ALA A 69 4.97 -21.20 -0.69
C ALA A 69 6.17 -22.15 -0.48
N LYS A 70 7.04 -22.27 -1.50
CA LYS A 70 8.28 -23.06 -1.41
C LYS A 70 9.23 -22.51 -0.34
N ILE A 71 9.47 -21.19 -0.31
CA ILE A 71 10.38 -20.55 0.64
C ILE A 71 9.90 -20.72 2.08
N LEU A 72 8.60 -20.51 2.32
CA LEU A 72 8.00 -20.57 3.65
C LEU A 72 7.59 -21.97 4.08
N LYS A 73 7.74 -22.97 3.22
CA LYS A 73 7.26 -24.35 3.41
C LYS A 73 5.77 -24.39 3.79
N LEU A 74 4.96 -23.62 3.05
CA LEU A 74 3.51 -23.52 3.20
C LEU A 74 2.82 -23.99 1.92
N SER A 75 1.51 -24.27 1.99
CA SER A 75 0.71 -24.45 0.79
C SER A 75 0.48 -23.12 0.07
N GLN A 76 0.40 -23.13 -1.26
CA GLN A 76 0.08 -21.94 -2.05
C GLN A 76 -1.29 -21.33 -1.66
N PRO A 77 -2.35 -22.10 -1.35
CA PRO A 77 -3.58 -21.55 -0.78
C PRO A 77 -3.39 -20.83 0.55
N THR A 78 -2.53 -21.33 1.44
CA THR A 78 -2.21 -20.68 2.72
C THR A 78 -1.51 -19.35 2.50
N VAL A 79 -0.55 -19.29 1.57
CA VAL A 79 0.13 -18.04 1.18
C VAL A 79 -0.86 -17.05 0.59
N SER A 80 -1.74 -17.50 -0.31
CA SER A 80 -2.79 -16.65 -0.90
C SER A 80 -3.65 -16.01 0.18
N ARG A 81 -4.13 -16.79 1.17
CA ARG A 81 -4.90 -16.27 2.30
C ARG A 81 -4.12 -15.24 3.13
N HIS A 82 -2.83 -15.48 3.41
CA HIS A 82 -2.01 -14.51 4.12
C HIS A 82 -1.84 -13.21 3.33
N ILE A 83 -1.60 -13.28 2.02
CA ILE A 83 -1.47 -12.08 1.18
C ILE A 83 -2.79 -11.32 1.13
N SER A 84 -3.92 -11.98 0.87
CA SER A 84 -5.23 -11.30 0.82
C SER A 84 -5.57 -10.61 2.14
N ALA A 85 -5.44 -11.32 3.27
CA ALA A 85 -5.73 -10.72 4.57
C ALA A 85 -4.79 -9.55 4.91
N ALA A 86 -3.52 -9.65 4.50
CA ALA A 86 -2.57 -8.56 4.70
C ALA A 86 -2.90 -7.34 3.81
N LYS A 87 -3.27 -7.58 2.54
CA LYS A 87 -3.72 -6.51 1.63
C LYS A 87 -4.96 -5.80 2.16
N ASP A 88 -5.92 -6.52 2.74
CA ASP A 88 -7.13 -5.91 3.29
C ASP A 88 -6.79 -4.94 4.44
N ILE A 89 -5.86 -5.32 5.34
CA ILE A 89 -5.38 -4.46 6.42
C ILE A 89 -4.62 -3.25 5.84
N MET A 90 -3.66 -3.49 4.96
CA MET A 90 -2.88 -2.43 4.30
C MET A 90 -3.78 -1.42 3.59
N ASN A 91 -4.77 -1.90 2.83
CA ASN A 91 -5.71 -1.03 2.11
C ASN A 91 -6.54 -0.18 3.05
N ASN A 92 -6.98 -0.73 4.18
CA ASN A 92 -7.73 0.05 5.16
C ASN A 92 -6.86 1.15 5.76
N SER A 93 -5.64 0.83 6.18
CA SER A 93 -4.75 1.78 6.84
C SER A 93 -4.23 2.85 5.87
N LEU A 94 -3.82 2.44 4.66
CA LEU A 94 -3.38 3.37 3.60
C LEU A 94 -4.50 4.29 3.12
N LYS A 95 -5.74 3.80 3.06
CA LYS A 95 -6.89 4.66 2.73
C LYS A 95 -7.01 5.84 3.69
N TYR A 96 -6.90 5.61 5.00
CA TYR A 96 -6.96 6.68 5.98
C TYR A 96 -5.78 7.65 5.84
N CYS A 97 -4.56 7.14 5.64
CA CYS A 97 -3.39 7.99 5.40
C CYS A 97 -3.56 8.85 4.15
N TYR A 98 -4.03 8.26 3.05
CA TYR A 98 -4.24 8.98 1.78
C TYR A 98 -5.28 10.10 1.91
N ILE A 99 -6.40 9.82 2.59
CA ILE A 99 -7.43 10.84 2.85
C ILE A 99 -6.86 11.98 3.69
N ALA A 100 -6.19 11.66 4.81
CA ALA A 100 -5.62 12.66 5.71
C ALA A 100 -4.57 13.54 5.01
N LEU A 101 -3.67 12.93 4.23
CA LEU A 101 -2.64 13.65 3.47
C LEU A 101 -3.26 14.53 2.38
N SER A 102 -4.25 14.03 1.66
CA SER A 102 -4.94 14.80 0.62
C SER A 102 -5.62 16.03 1.21
N THR A 103 -6.37 15.86 2.31
CA THR A 103 -7.02 16.97 3.01
C THR A 103 -6.01 17.99 3.55
N ALA A 104 -4.88 17.53 4.10
CA ALA A 104 -3.84 18.43 4.62
C ALA A 104 -3.17 19.25 3.52
N ILE A 105 -2.89 18.65 2.36
CA ILE A 105 -2.31 19.36 1.21
C ILE A 105 -3.31 20.37 0.64
N ASP A 106 -4.58 19.97 0.48
CA ASP A 106 -5.62 20.86 -0.05
C ASP A 106 -5.80 22.10 0.84
N GLU A 107 -5.77 21.92 2.16
CA GLU A 107 -5.85 23.03 3.12
C GLU A 107 -4.60 23.92 3.11
N TYR A 108 -3.40 23.33 2.95
CA TYR A 108 -2.16 24.08 2.83
C TYR A 108 -2.15 24.99 1.60
N GLU A 109 -2.57 24.47 0.44
CA GLU A 109 -2.69 25.25 -0.80
C GLU A 109 -3.72 26.37 -0.66
N ARG A 110 -4.90 26.08 -0.09
CA ARG A 110 -5.96 27.07 0.17
C ARG A 110 -5.47 28.25 1.03
N LEU A 111 -4.66 27.96 2.05
CA LEU A 111 -4.07 28.99 2.91
C LEU A 111 -2.97 29.80 2.19
N GLY A 112 -2.22 29.17 1.29
CA GLY A 112 -1.19 29.82 0.48
C GLY A 112 -1.75 30.79 -0.57
N ASP A 113 -2.89 30.47 -1.19
CA ASP A 113 -3.57 31.32 -2.18
C ASP A 113 -4.33 32.51 -1.57
N SER A 114 -4.39 32.58 -0.24
CA SER A 114 -5.08 33.65 0.51
C SER A 114 -4.18 34.86 0.81
N HIS A 115 -2.98 34.91 0.24
CA HIS A 115 -1.95 35.95 0.40
C HIS A 115 -1.45 36.44 -0.97
#